data_AF-A0A1Y0Z8M2-F1
#
_entry.id   AF-A0A1Y0Z8M2-F1
#
_cell.length_a   1.000
_cell.length_b   1.000
_cell.length_c   1.000
_cell.angle_alpha   90.00
_cell.angle_beta   90.00
_cell.angle_gamma   90.00
#
_symmetry.space_group_name_H-M   'P 1'
#
loop_
_entity.id
_entity.type
_entity.pdbx_description
1 polymer ?
#
loop_
_entity_poly.entity_id
_entity_poly.type
_entity_poly.pdbx_seq_one_letter_code
_entity_poly.pdbx_strand_id
1 'polypeptide(L)'
;MGIDFFASERAARRGDLENGATPEVHPHLAILVRSVVERTARDGLSPVDAGAPPRDWDRLIAHVRAAADEAEATEAEIRRRQAQARSLLRSAHRRLDEAQLYIVAAEDRAQAAQSRAAALIAAAEERAHQAEDAARSALAWLQRTERPETAATASPPVLRARRPG
;
A
#
# COMPACT_ATOMS: atom_id res chain seq x y z
N MET A 1 -23.30 53.81 47.95
CA MET A 1 -22.55 52.61 48.38
C MET A 1 -22.18 51.83 47.14
N GLY A 2 -20.91 51.84 46.74
CA GLY A 2 -20.46 51.15 45.53
C GLY A 2 -20.22 49.68 45.82
N ILE A 3 -20.93 48.79 45.13
CA ILE A 3 -20.69 47.35 45.20
C ILE A 3 -19.34 47.12 44.52
N ASP A 4 -18.37 46.65 45.29
CA ASP A 4 -17.02 46.41 44.80
C ASP A 4 -17.04 45.21 43.84
N PHE A 5 -17.09 45.50 42.54
CA PHE A 5 -17.22 44.54 41.44
C PHE A 5 -16.20 43.39 41.55
N PHE A 6 -14.99 43.72 42.01
CA PHE A 6 -13.90 42.75 42.22
C PHE A 6 -14.09 41.87 43.46
N ALA A 7 -14.89 42.29 44.44
CA ALA A 7 -15.30 41.43 45.53
C ALA A 7 -16.37 40.43 45.07
N SER A 8 -17.28 40.87 44.20
CA SER A 8 -18.32 40.02 43.60
C SER A 8 -17.74 38.94 42.68
N GLU A 9 -16.76 39.29 41.85
CA GLU A 9 -16.03 38.33 40.99
C GLU A 9 -15.22 37.32 41.80
N ARG A 10 -14.59 37.74 42.91
CA ARG A 10 -13.86 36.83 43.81
C ARG A 10 -14.79 35.87 44.56
N ALA A 11 -15.99 36.33 44.92
CA ALA A 11 -17.01 35.47 45.54
C ALA A 11 -17.55 34.44 44.54
N ALA A 12 -17.78 34.84 43.28
CA ALA A 12 -18.24 33.95 42.21
C ALA A 12 -17.23 32.82 41.93
N ARG A 13 -15.93 33.13 41.83
CA ARG A 13 -14.89 32.11 41.61
C ARG A 13 -14.69 31.17 42.79
N ARG A 14 -15.06 31.57 44.01
CA ARG A 14 -14.99 30.71 45.19
C ARG A 14 -16.11 29.67 45.19
N GLY A 15 -17.30 30.03 44.66
CA GLY A 15 -18.42 29.10 44.48
C GLY A 15 -18.17 28.05 43.40
N ASP A 16 -17.45 28.40 42.33
CA ASP A 16 -17.12 27.49 41.23
C ASP A 16 -16.03 26.45 41.59
N LEU A 17 -15.30 26.62 42.69
CA LEU A 17 -14.37 25.61 43.21
C LEU A 17 -15.02 24.63 44.20
N GLU A 18 -16.16 25.01 44.80
CA GLU A 18 -16.92 24.16 45.73
C GLU A 18 -17.93 23.25 45.00
N ASN A 19 -18.46 23.70 43.86
CA ASN A 19 -19.10 22.81 42.89
C ASN A 19 -18.00 22.25 41.99
N GLY A 20 -17.76 20.95 42.02
CA GLY A 20 -16.70 20.25 41.27
C GLY A 20 -16.81 20.29 39.73
N ALA A 21 -17.17 21.43 39.14
CA ALA A 21 -16.91 21.75 37.76
C ALA A 21 -15.40 21.99 37.63
N THR A 22 -14.66 20.93 37.31
CA THR A 22 -13.36 21.08 36.68
C THR A 22 -13.56 22.07 35.53
N PRO A 23 -12.91 23.25 35.51
CA PRO A 23 -13.03 24.11 34.36
C PRO A 23 -12.60 23.27 33.16
N GLU A 24 -13.46 23.15 32.14
CA GLU A 24 -13.02 22.64 30.85
C GLU A 24 -11.94 23.61 30.39
N VAL A 25 -10.69 23.33 30.76
CA VAL A 25 -9.55 24.08 30.32
C VAL A 25 -9.47 23.78 28.84
N HIS A 26 -10.03 24.68 28.05
CA HIS A 26 -10.02 24.62 26.60
C HIS A 26 -8.60 24.20 26.18
N PRO A 27 -8.41 23.20 25.31
CA PRO A 27 -7.09 22.60 25.08
C PRO A 27 -5.99 23.61 24.74
N HIS A 28 -6.35 24.73 24.09
CA HIS A 28 -5.46 25.88 23.89
C HIS A 28 -5.01 26.52 25.21
N LEU A 29 -5.90 26.77 26.17
CA LEU A 29 -5.55 27.30 27.49
C LEU A 29 -4.62 26.37 28.26
N ALA A 30 -4.81 25.05 28.16
CA ALA A 30 -3.93 24.08 28.83
C ALA A 30 -2.51 24.12 28.26
N ILE A 31 -2.40 24.23 26.94
CA ILE A 31 -1.11 24.36 26.23
C ILE A 31 -0.44 25.70 26.58
N LEU A 32 -1.21 26.79 26.61
CA LEU A 32 -0.73 28.12 26.97
C LEU A 32 -0.21 28.16 28.41
N VAL A 33 -0.99 27.66 29.36
CA VAL A 33 -0.61 27.58 30.78
C VAL A 33 0.66 26.74 30.94
N ARG A 34 0.76 25.60 30.25
CA ARG A 34 1.96 24.77 30.29
C ARG A 34 3.18 25.48 29.70
N SER A 35 3.03 26.15 28.55
CA SER A 35 4.11 26.91 27.90
C SER A 35 4.60 28.06 28.78
N VAL A 36 3.67 28.80 29.40
CA VAL A 36 3.98 29.86 30.37
C VAL A 36 4.74 29.29 31.57
N VAL A 37 4.30 28.16 32.14
CA VAL A 37 4.97 27.52 33.28
C VAL A 37 6.39 27.05 32.92
N GLU A 38 6.55 26.38 31.78
CA GLU A 38 7.86 25.89 31.31
C GLU A 38 8.83 27.06 31.04
N ARG A 39 8.34 28.16 30.50
CA ARG A 39 9.15 29.34 30.19
C ARG A 39 9.47 30.18 31.44
N THR A 40 8.52 30.30 32.37
CA THR A 40 8.73 30.94 33.69
C THR A 40 9.81 30.20 34.48
N ALA A 41 9.80 28.86 34.40
CA ALA A 41 10.84 28.01 35.00
C ALA A 41 12.22 28.16 34.32
N ARG A 42 12.27 28.33 33.00
CA ARG A 42 13.55 28.61 32.28
C ARG A 42 14.12 29.99 32.60
N ASP A 43 13.26 30.99 32.72
CA ASP A 43 13.65 32.39 32.93
C ASP A 43 13.85 32.76 34.41
N GLY A 44 13.63 31.81 35.33
CA GLY A 44 13.86 31.97 36.77
C GLY A 44 12.94 33.00 37.44
N LEU A 45 11.75 33.22 36.90
CA LEU A 45 10.80 34.22 37.40
C LEU A 45 10.07 33.67 38.63
N SER A 46 10.09 34.41 39.75
CA SER A 46 9.29 34.08 40.92
C SER A 46 7.79 34.29 40.64
N PRO A 47 6.89 33.48 41.24
CA PRO A 47 5.46 33.71 41.18
C PRO A 47 5.13 35.15 41.60
N VAL A 48 4.41 35.87 40.75
CA VAL A 48 4.03 37.26 41.04
C VAL A 48 2.87 37.24 42.04
N ASP A 49 3.15 37.61 43.29
CA ASP A 49 2.11 37.77 44.32
C ASP A 49 1.21 38.98 44.03
N ALA A 50 -0.02 38.95 44.55
CA ALA A 50 -1.01 40.03 44.38
C ALA A 50 -0.54 41.41 44.87
N GLY A 51 0.53 41.48 45.66
CA GLY A 51 1.17 42.72 46.13
C GLY A 51 2.40 43.16 45.33
N ALA A 52 2.72 42.50 44.21
CA ALA A 52 3.90 42.81 43.41
C ALA A 52 3.79 44.20 42.74
N PRO A 53 4.91 44.94 42.61
CA PRO A 53 4.92 46.25 41.99
C PRO A 53 4.49 46.16 40.51
N PRO A 54 3.85 47.21 39.94
CA PRO A 54 3.26 47.18 38.59
C PRO A 54 4.18 46.68 37.46
N ARG A 55 5.50 46.90 37.57
CA ARG A 55 6.49 46.46 36.57
C ARG A 55 6.60 44.93 36.46
N ASP A 56 6.30 44.19 37.51
CA ASP A 56 6.34 42.73 37.51
C ASP A 56 5.12 42.14 36.79
N TRP A 57 3.99 42.85 36.81
CA TRP A 57 2.80 42.51 36.02
C TRP A 57 3.02 42.71 34.52
N ASP A 58 3.66 43.81 34.12
CA ASP A 58 4.00 44.05 32.70
C ASP A 58 4.91 42.95 32.15
N ARG A 59 5.90 42.50 32.96
CA ARG A 59 6.80 41.41 32.60
C ARG A 59 6.05 40.08 32.46
N LEU A 60 5.13 39.78 33.37
CA LEU A 60 4.30 38.57 33.29
C LEU A 60 3.38 38.60 32.07
N ILE A 61 2.74 39.73 31.79
CA ILE A 61 1.86 39.90 30.61
C ILE A 61 2.66 39.71 29.33
N ALA A 62 3.87 40.29 29.24
CA ALA A 62 4.76 40.09 28.09
C ALA A 62 5.14 38.60 27.92
N HIS A 63 5.38 37.90 29.03
CA HIS A 63 5.73 36.48 29.02
C HIS A 63 4.56 35.59 28.58
N VAL A 64 3.35 35.86 29.07
CA VAL A 64 2.14 35.14 28.64
C VAL A 64 1.84 35.38 27.16
N ARG A 65 2.02 36.61 26.67
CA ARG A 65 1.87 36.92 25.24
C ARG A 65 2.88 36.16 24.39
N ALA A 66 4.16 36.16 24.78
CA ALA A 66 5.19 35.43 24.06
C ALA A 66 4.96 33.91 24.06
N ALA A 67 4.50 33.35 25.18
CA ALA A 67 4.11 31.94 25.27
C ALA A 67 2.88 31.63 24.40
N ALA A 68 1.97 32.60 24.24
CA ALA A 68 0.82 32.47 23.35
C ALA A 68 1.20 32.46 21.87
N ASP A 69 2.08 33.37 21.47
CA ASP A 69 2.61 33.41 20.11
C ASP A 69 3.35 32.11 19.77
N GLU A 70 4.14 31.56 20.71
CA GLU A 70 4.83 30.28 20.53
C GLU A 70 3.88 29.08 20.45
N ALA A 71 2.81 29.07 21.25
CA ALA A 71 1.79 28.02 21.20
C ALA A 71 1.05 28.04 19.86
N GLU A 72 0.67 29.23 19.37
CA GLU A 72 0.04 29.39 18.06
C GLU A 72 0.97 28.95 16.92
N ALA A 73 2.24 29.36 16.97
CA ALA A 73 3.26 28.95 15.98
C ALA A 73 3.47 27.42 15.98
N THR A 74 3.52 26.80 17.16
CA THR A 74 3.65 25.35 17.30
C THR A 74 2.44 24.63 16.72
N GLU A 75 1.24 25.14 16.99
CA GLU A 75 0.03 24.55 16.46
C GLU A 75 -0.07 24.69 14.94
N ALA A 76 0.30 25.85 14.39
CA ALA A 76 0.38 26.06 12.96
C ALA A 76 1.34 25.05 12.29
N GLU A 77 2.50 24.78 12.90
CA GLU A 77 3.45 23.78 12.42
C GLU A 77 2.89 22.35 12.53
N ILE A 78 2.18 22.00 13.62
CA ILE A 78 1.50 20.71 13.74
C ILE A 78 0.46 20.54 12.62
N ARG A 79 -0.38 21.55 12.38
CA ARG A 79 -1.39 21.52 11.31
C ARG A 79 -0.72 21.37 9.94
N ARG A 80 0.39 22.07 9.70
CA ARG A 80 1.18 21.96 8.47
C ARG A 80 1.72 20.54 8.27
N ARG A 81 2.33 19.95 9.29
CA ARG A 81 2.85 18.57 9.25
C ARG A 81 1.74 17.55 9.03
N GLN A 82 0.59 17.74 9.67
CA GLN A 82 -0.58 16.88 9.45
C GLN A 82 -1.10 16.97 8.01
N ALA A 83 -1.17 18.18 7.45
CA ALA A 83 -1.55 18.38 6.05
C ALA A 83 -0.55 17.71 5.09
N GLN A 84 0.75 17.84 5.35
CA GLN A 84 1.81 17.18 4.58
C GLN A 84 1.69 15.65 4.67
N ALA A 85 1.53 15.09 5.88
CA ALA A 85 1.36 13.65 6.08
C ALA A 85 0.13 13.11 5.35
N ARG A 86 -1.02 13.80 5.43
CA ARG A 86 -2.23 13.44 4.68
C ARG A 86 -2.00 13.49 3.17
N SER A 87 -1.25 14.48 2.68
CA SER A 87 -0.90 14.57 1.26
C SER A 87 -0.03 13.40 0.81
N LEU A 88 0.97 13.02 1.61
CA LEU A 88 1.85 11.89 1.33
C LEU A 88 1.09 10.55 1.35
N LEU A 89 0.16 10.37 2.28
CA LEU A 89 -0.69 9.17 2.30
C LEU A 89 -1.58 9.08 1.07
N ARG A 90 -2.19 10.19 0.65
CA ARG A 90 -2.99 10.22 -0.59
C ARG A 90 -2.16 9.94 -1.83
N SER A 91 -0.96 10.48 -1.92
CA SER A 91 -0.07 10.21 -3.06
C SER A 91 0.44 8.78 -3.06
N ALA A 92 0.76 8.22 -1.89
CA ALA A 92 1.13 6.81 -1.75
C ALA A 92 -0.01 5.89 -2.18
N HIS A 93 -1.25 6.17 -1.75
CA HIS A 93 -2.42 5.39 -2.14
C HIS A 93 -2.64 5.42 -3.65
N ARG A 94 -2.63 6.61 -4.26
CA ARG A 94 -2.73 6.75 -5.72
C ARG A 94 -1.65 5.94 -6.46
N ARG A 95 -0.40 5.96 -5.97
CA ARG A 95 0.70 5.20 -6.59
C ARG A 95 0.48 3.69 -6.46
N LEU A 96 -0.11 3.22 -5.36
CA LEU A 96 -0.47 1.80 -5.20
C LEU A 96 -1.59 1.42 -6.17
N ASP A 97 -2.62 2.25 -6.30
CA ASP A 97 -3.71 2.02 -7.25
C ASP A 97 -3.18 1.96 -8.69
N GLU A 98 -2.33 2.92 -9.07
CA GLU A 98 -1.66 2.93 -10.38
C GLU A 98 -0.81 1.67 -10.58
N ALA A 99 0.01 1.29 -9.60
CA ALA A 99 0.83 0.07 -9.67
C ALA A 99 -0.02 -1.19 -9.82
N GLN A 100 -1.16 -1.28 -9.13
CA GLN A 100 -2.08 -2.40 -9.24
C GLN A 100 -2.67 -2.51 -10.64
N LEU A 101 -3.07 -1.39 -11.25
CA LEU A 101 -3.53 -1.37 -12.65
C LEU A 101 -2.44 -1.85 -13.62
N TYR A 102 -1.19 -1.44 -13.40
CA TYR A 102 -0.07 -1.91 -14.22
C TYR A 102 0.19 -3.41 -14.07
N ILE A 103 0.10 -3.94 -12.85
CA ILE A 103 0.28 -5.37 -12.58
C ILE A 103 -0.81 -6.17 -13.32
N VAL A 104 -2.07 -5.82 -13.15
CA VAL A 104 -3.19 -6.50 -13.83
C VAL A 104 -3.02 -6.45 -15.35
N ALA A 105 -2.68 -5.29 -15.92
CA ALA A 105 -2.44 -5.16 -17.35
C ALA A 105 -1.19 -5.94 -17.84
N ALA A 106 -0.19 -6.17 -16.98
CA ALA A 106 0.96 -7.00 -17.30
C ALA A 106 0.60 -8.50 -17.24
N GLU A 107 -0.19 -8.90 -16.25
CA GLU A 107 -0.70 -10.27 -16.10
C GLU A 107 -1.59 -10.66 -17.27
N ASP A 108 -2.53 -9.79 -17.69
CA ASP A 108 -3.38 -10.03 -18.86
C ASP A 108 -2.56 -10.24 -20.14
N ARG A 109 -1.52 -9.41 -20.33
CA ARG A 109 -0.60 -9.55 -21.48
C ARG A 109 0.19 -10.83 -21.42
N ALA A 110 0.67 -11.22 -20.23
CA ALA A 110 1.40 -12.46 -20.03
C ALA A 110 0.49 -13.68 -20.32
N GLN A 111 -0.73 -13.67 -19.80
CA GLN A 111 -1.72 -14.73 -20.03
C GLN A 111 -2.05 -14.85 -21.52
N ALA A 112 -2.31 -13.74 -22.20
CA ALA A 112 -2.57 -13.74 -23.63
C ALA A 112 -1.37 -14.24 -24.45
N ALA A 113 -0.14 -13.97 -24.02
CA ALA A 113 1.06 -14.50 -24.66
C ALA A 113 1.21 -16.01 -24.41
N GLN A 114 0.96 -16.47 -23.19
CA GLN A 114 0.98 -17.90 -22.85
C GLN A 114 -0.06 -18.69 -23.64
N SER A 115 -1.31 -18.22 -23.74
CA SER A 115 -2.35 -18.88 -24.55
C SER A 115 -1.97 -18.96 -26.03
N ARG A 116 -1.35 -17.91 -26.58
CA ARG A 116 -0.85 -17.91 -27.96
C ARG A 116 0.28 -18.91 -28.16
N ALA A 117 1.24 -18.97 -27.22
CA ALA A 117 2.33 -19.94 -27.28
C ALA A 117 1.80 -21.38 -27.19
N ALA A 118 0.87 -21.66 -26.27
CA ALA A 118 0.24 -22.97 -26.15
C ALA A 118 -0.49 -23.38 -27.44
N ALA A 119 -1.23 -22.46 -28.06
CA ALA A 119 -1.90 -22.73 -29.33
C ALA A 119 -0.92 -23.04 -30.48
N LEU A 120 0.21 -22.33 -30.53
CA LEU A 120 1.26 -22.58 -31.52
C LEU A 120 1.93 -23.94 -31.32
N ILE A 121 2.18 -24.33 -30.06
CA ILE A 121 2.74 -25.64 -29.71
C ILE A 121 1.76 -26.74 -30.13
N ALA A 122 0.49 -26.66 -29.72
CA ALA A 122 -0.52 -27.65 -30.08
C ALA A 122 -0.68 -27.79 -31.61
N ALA A 123 -0.68 -26.67 -32.34
CA ALA A 123 -0.73 -26.69 -33.80
C ALA A 123 0.55 -27.27 -34.45
N ALA A 124 1.70 -27.15 -33.81
CA ALA A 124 2.94 -27.77 -34.29
C ALA A 124 2.96 -29.28 -34.00
N GLU A 125 2.50 -29.69 -32.82
CA GLU A 125 2.35 -31.09 -32.44
C GLU A 125 1.39 -31.82 -33.37
N GLU A 126 0.22 -31.23 -33.67
CA GLU A 126 -0.75 -31.82 -34.61
C GLU A 126 -0.14 -32.00 -36.00
N ARG A 127 0.59 -31.01 -36.51
CA ARG A 127 1.30 -31.10 -37.79
C ARG A 127 2.37 -32.20 -37.78
N ALA A 128 3.06 -32.38 -36.65
CA ALA A 128 4.04 -33.45 -36.50
C ALA A 128 3.39 -34.83 -36.54
N HIS A 129 2.29 -35.04 -35.81
CA HIS A 129 1.53 -36.30 -35.84
C HIS A 129 1.01 -36.63 -37.24
N GLN A 130 0.47 -35.65 -37.96
CA GLN A 130 0.02 -35.84 -39.35
C GLN A 130 1.16 -36.24 -40.28
N ALA A 131 2.34 -35.63 -40.12
CA ALA A 131 3.52 -35.99 -40.90
C ALA A 131 4.01 -37.41 -40.58
N GLU A 132 3.98 -37.81 -39.31
CA GLU A 132 4.32 -39.17 -38.89
C GLU A 132 3.34 -40.22 -39.42
N ASP A 133 2.03 -39.96 -39.37
CA ASP A 133 1.01 -40.85 -39.91
C ASP A 133 1.15 -41.00 -41.43
N ALA A 134 1.45 -39.90 -42.14
CA ALA A 134 1.72 -39.92 -43.58
C ALA A 134 2.97 -40.74 -43.90
N ALA A 135 4.06 -40.57 -43.13
CA ALA A 135 5.29 -41.33 -43.28
C ALA A 135 5.07 -42.82 -43.00
N ARG A 136 4.34 -43.18 -41.93
CA ARG A 136 3.97 -44.57 -41.62
C ARG A 136 3.14 -45.20 -42.73
N SER A 137 2.18 -44.45 -43.28
CA SER A 137 1.35 -44.91 -44.40
C SER A 137 2.16 -45.15 -45.67
N ALA A 138 3.10 -44.25 -45.98
CA ALA A 138 4.01 -44.38 -47.12
C ALA A 138 4.94 -45.60 -46.97
N LEU A 139 5.53 -45.80 -45.78
CA LEU A 139 6.35 -46.98 -45.48
C LEU A 139 5.54 -48.28 -45.61
N ALA A 140 4.33 -48.32 -45.09
CA ALA A 140 3.45 -49.49 -45.21
C ALA A 140 3.08 -49.80 -46.67
N TRP A 141 2.88 -48.77 -47.50
CA TRP A 141 2.65 -48.95 -48.94
C TRP A 141 3.87 -49.57 -49.64
N LEU A 142 5.08 -49.03 -49.40
CA LEU A 142 6.33 -49.56 -49.96
C LEU A 142 6.55 -51.03 -49.59
N GLN A 143 6.36 -51.38 -48.33
CA GLN A 143 6.49 -52.76 -47.85
C GLN A 143 5.49 -53.74 -48.50
N ARG A 144 4.32 -53.27 -48.93
CA ARG A 144 3.36 -54.10 -49.68
C ARG A 144 3.79 -54.30 -51.13
N THR A 145 4.30 -53.25 -51.78
CA THR A 145 4.73 -53.31 -53.19
C THR A 145 6.04 -54.06 -53.38
N GLU A 146 6.92 -54.09 -52.38
CA GLU A 146 8.18 -54.85 -52.39
C GLU A 146 7.99 -56.34 -52.02
N ARG A 147 6.80 -56.75 -51.56
CA ARG A 147 6.50 -58.13 -51.13
C ARG A 147 6.17 -59.19 -52.21
N PRO A 148 6.05 -58.94 -53.53
CA PRO A 148 5.60 -59.97 -54.46
C PRO A 148 6.69 -60.85 -55.11
N GLU A 149 7.99 -60.70 -54.80
CA GLU A 149 9.02 -61.50 -55.50
C GLU A 149 9.51 -62.76 -54.76
N THR A 150 9.25 -62.91 -53.46
CA THR A 150 9.76 -64.07 -52.69
C THR A 150 8.86 -65.32 -52.74
N ALA A 151 7.66 -65.25 -53.32
CA ALA A 151 6.75 -66.39 -53.45
C ALA A 151 6.80 -67.09 -54.83
N ALA A 152 7.39 -66.48 -55.86
CA ALA A 152 7.39 -67.00 -57.23
C ALA A 152 8.59 -67.92 -57.57
N THR A 153 9.52 -68.16 -56.64
CA THR A 153 10.66 -69.07 -56.80
C THR A 153 10.49 -70.44 -56.13
N ALA A 154 9.29 -70.76 -55.64
CA ALA A 154 8.94 -72.14 -55.28
C ALA A 154 8.64 -72.96 -56.54
N SER A 155 9.71 -73.38 -57.21
CA SER A 155 9.73 -74.28 -58.36
C SER A 155 8.96 -75.59 -58.05
N PRO A 156 8.11 -76.10 -58.96
CA PRO A 156 7.27 -77.29 -58.70
C PRO A 156 8.10 -78.59 -58.62
N PRO A 157 7.62 -79.62 -57.89
CA PRO A 157 8.35 -80.87 -57.71
C PRO A 157 8.44 -81.65 -59.03
N VAL A 158 9.67 -81.91 -59.48
CA VAL A 158 9.95 -82.77 -60.65
C VAL A 158 9.54 -84.20 -60.31
N LEU A 159 8.44 -84.66 -60.90
CA LEU A 159 8.02 -86.06 -60.92
C LEU A 159 9.08 -86.90 -61.67
N ARG A 160 9.80 -87.76 -60.94
CA ARG A 160 10.67 -88.80 -61.51
C ARG A 160 9.84 -89.78 -62.32
N ALA A 161 9.94 -89.70 -63.65
CA ALA A 161 9.49 -90.77 -64.54
C ALA A 161 10.48 -91.94 -64.48
N ARG A 162 9.96 -93.09 -64.06
CA ARG A 162 10.63 -94.39 -63.96
C ARG A 162 10.67 -95.02 -65.37
N ARG A 163 11.87 -95.36 -65.83
CA ARG A 163 12.14 -96.14 -67.06
C ARG A 163 11.47 -97.53 -67.00
N PRO A 164 11.00 -98.05 -68.14
CA PRO A 164 11.28 -99.46 -68.45
C PRO A 164 11.71 -99.68 -69.90
N GLY A 165 12.54 -100.72 -70.11
CA GLY A 165 12.88 -101.31 -71.42
C GLY A 165 14.21 -100.87 -71.97
#